data_AF-A0A4Q7MSR3-F1
#
_entry.id   AF-A0A4Q7MSR3-F1
#
_cell.length_a   1.000
_cell.length_b   1.000
_cell.length_c   1.000
_cell.angle_alpha   90.00
_cell.angle_beta   90.00
_cell.angle_gamma   90.00
#
_symmetry.space_group_name_H-M   'P 1'
#
loop_
_entity.id
_entity.type
_entity.pdbx_description
1 polymer ?
#
loop_
_entity_poly.entity_id
_entity_poly.type
_entity_poly.pdbx_seq_one_letter_code
_entity_poly.pdbx_strand_id
1 'polypeptide(L)' 'MYTWTDEERANYQRMMDLAVSLRQRKLTREEALQDLVDAGIFDENGNYTEPYKILEQYSASK' A
#
# COMPACT_ATOMS: atom_id res chain seq x y z
N MET A 1 14.97 26.92 -4.29
CA MET A 1 13.54 26.56 -4.38
C MET A 1 13.45 25.44 -5.41
N TYR A 2 13.22 24.20 -5.00
CA TYR A 2 13.18 23.05 -5.93
C TYR A 2 11.82 23.06 -6.62
N THR A 3 11.79 23.40 -7.91
CA THR A 3 10.59 23.32 -8.73
C THR A 3 10.61 22.00 -9.48
N TRP A 4 9.56 21.20 -9.32
CA TRP A 4 9.44 19.95 -10.04
C TRP A 4 9.41 20.21 -11.54
N THR A 5 10.16 19.41 -12.28
CA THR A 5 10.10 19.34 -13.74
C THR A 5 8.68 18.96 -14.19
N ASP A 6 8.34 19.28 -15.43
CA ASP A 6 7.02 18.92 -15.97
C ASP A 6 6.83 17.39 -16.01
N GLU A 7 7.92 16.64 -16.17
CA GLU A 7 7.92 15.18 -16.12
C GLU A 7 7.65 14.63 -14.72
N GLU A 8 8.30 15.18 -13.69
CA GLU A 8 8.04 14.80 -12.29
C GLU A 8 6.59 15.11 -11.88
N ARG A 9 6.05 16.25 -12.32
CA ARG A 9 4.64 16.62 -12.11
C ARG A 9 3.69 15.64 -12.80
N ALA A 10 3.96 15.28 -14.04
CA ALA A 10 3.14 14.31 -14.78
C ALA A 10 3.20 12.90 -14.14
N ASN A 11 4.37 12.46 -13.69
CA ASN A 11 4.54 11.19 -12.99
C ASN A 11 3.76 11.16 -11.67
N TYR A 12 3.84 12.23 -10.88
CA TYR A 12 3.07 12.34 -9.64
C TYR A 12 1.57 12.34 -9.88
N GLN A 13 1.10 13.07 -10.90
CA GLN A 13 -0.33 13.07 -11.25
C GLN A 13 -0.81 11.66 -11.63
N ARG A 14 -0.05 10.94 -12.47
CA ARG A 14 -0.35 9.55 -12.83
C ARG A 14 -0.41 8.62 -11.60
N MET A 15 0.54 8.78 -10.68
CA MET A 15 0.55 8.01 -9.42
C MET A 15 -0.70 8.30 -8.59
N MET A 16 -1.12 9.56 -8.52
CA MET A 16 -2.28 9.96 -7.73
C MET A 16 -3.59 9.50 -8.37
N ASP A 17 -3.72 9.60 -9.69
CA ASP A 17 -4.87 9.08 -10.44
C ASP A 17 -5.00 7.55 -10.27
N LEU A 18 -3.88 6.84 -10.32
CA LEU A 18 -3.84 5.40 -10.05
C LEU A 18 -4.31 5.10 -8.61
N ALA A 19 -3.81 5.82 -7.61
CA ALA A 19 -4.21 5.64 -6.22
C ALA A 19 -5.73 5.88 -6.02
N VAL A 20 -6.30 6.90 -6.70
CA VAL A 20 -7.75 7.15 -6.67
C VAL A 20 -8.52 6.00 -7.29
N SER A 21 -8.09 5.50 -8.46
CA SER A 21 -8.76 4.38 -9.12
C SER A 21 -8.72 3.09 -8.29
N LEU A 22 -7.58 2.80 -7.66
CA LEU A 22 -7.40 1.64 -6.78
C LEU A 22 -8.25 1.76 -5.52
N ARG A 23 -8.36 2.97 -4.94
CA ARG A 23 -9.22 3.24 -3.78
C ARG A 23 -10.71 3.03 -4.09
N GLN A 24 -11.13 3.31 -5.32
CA GLN A 24 -12.53 3.14 -5.74
C GLN A 24 -12.88 1.67 -6.02
N ARG A 25 -11.88 0.80 -6.19
CA ARG A 25 -12.10 -0.63 -6.35
C ARG A 25 -12.63 -1.22 -5.05
N LYS A 26 -13.80 -1.85 -5.11
CA LYS A 26 -14.30 -2.68 -4.01
C LYS A 26 -13.52 -3.99 -4.03
N LEU A 27 -12.49 -4.09 -3.20
CA LEU A 27 -11.80 -5.34 -2.93
C LEU A 27 -12.56 -6.13 -1.86
N THR A 28 -12.65 -7.45 -2.02
CA THR A 28 -13.07 -8.28 -0.91
C THR A 28 -11.98 -8.32 0.16
N ARG A 29 -12.33 -8.77 1.36
CA ARG A 29 -11.35 -8.89 2.45
C ARG A 29 -10.23 -9.86 2.08
N GLU A 30 -10.58 -10.93 1.36
CA GLU A 30 -9.66 -11.97 0.90
C GLU A 30 -8.69 -11.42 -0.15
N GLU A 31 -9.17 -10.65 -1.13
CA GLU A 31 -8.30 -10.00 -2.13
C GLU A 31 -7.33 -9.03 -1.47
N ALA A 32 -7.81 -8.21 -0.53
CA ALA A 32 -6.95 -7.27 0.19
C ALA A 32 -5.89 -7.97 1.06
N LEU A 33 -6.21 -9.13 1.65
CA LEU A 33 -5.23 -9.92 2.40
C LEU A 33 -4.20 -10.55 1.46
N GLN A 34 -4.63 -11.07 0.32
CA GLN A 34 -3.72 -11.63 -0.68
C GLN A 34 -2.75 -10.57 -1.21
N ASP A 35 -3.22 -9.36 -1.51
CA ASP A 35 -2.36 -8.26 -1.95
C ASP A 35 -1.27 -7.93 -0.92
N LEU A 36 -1.57 -8.05 0.38
CA LEU A 36 -0.60 -7.82 1.46
C LEU A 36 0.41 -8.97 1.61
N VAL A 37 -0.01 -10.21 1.32
CA VAL A 37 0.91 -11.36 1.25
C VAL A 37 1.81 -11.25 0.02
N ASP A 38 1.26 -10.89 -1.13
CA ASP A 38 2.00 -10.71 -2.39
C ASP A 38 2.98 -9.54 -2.31
N ALA A 39 2.62 -8.48 -1.58
CA ALA A 39 3.52 -7.37 -1.25
C ALA A 39 4.61 -7.76 -0.23
N GLY A 40 4.56 -8.97 0.32
CA GLY A 40 5.48 -9.47 1.32
C GLY A 40 5.37 -8.74 2.66
N ILE A 41 4.19 -8.18 2.99
CA ILE A 41 3.91 -7.54 4.29
C ILE A 41 3.45 -8.59 5.30
N PHE A 42 2.63 -9.54 4.86
CA PHE A 42 2.21 -10.72 5.61
C PHE A 42 2.82 -11.99 5.03
N ASP A 43 3.02 -13.00 5.88
CA ASP A 43 3.24 -14.38 5.44
C ASP A 43 1.89 -15.09 5.15
N GLU A 44 1.94 -16.29 4.61
CA GLU A 44 0.75 -17.12 4.34
C GLU A 44 -0.07 -17.45 5.60
N ASN A 45 0.50 -17.26 6.79
CA ASN A 45 -0.15 -17.49 8.08
C ASN A 45 -0.76 -16.20 8.67
N GLY A 46 -0.62 -15.05 7.99
CA GLY A 46 -1.11 -13.75 8.44
C GLY A 46 -0.21 -13.06 9.48
N ASN A 47 1.04 -13.48 9.64
CA ASN A 47 2.02 -12.80 10.49
C ASN A 47 2.81 -11.77 9.68
N TYR A 48 3.23 -10.68 10.32
CA TYR A 48 4.05 -9.68 9.66
C TYR A 48 5.44 -10.24 9.35
N THR A 49 5.94 -9.94 8.17
CA THR A 49 7.31 -10.27 7.75
C THR A 49 8.27 -9.13 8.16
N GLU A 50 9.59 -9.37 8.08
CA GLU A 50 10.56 -8.26 8.21
C GLU A 50 10.57 -7.39 6.94
N PRO A 51 10.70 -6.05 7.03
CA PRO A 51 10.85 -5.21 8.23
C PRO A 51 9.52 -4.76 8.84
N TYR A 52 8.39 -5.29 8.35
CA TYR A 52 7.04 -4.89 8.73
C TYR A 52 6.57 -5.39 10.09
N LYS A 53 7.34 -6.23 10.79
CA LYS A 53 7.02 -6.67 12.17
C LYS A 53 6.75 -5.53 13.14
N ILE A 54 7.38 -4.38 12.93
CA ILE A 54 7.08 -3.17 13.72
C ILE A 54 5.60 -2.77 13.68
N LEU A 55 4.86 -3.16 12.63
CA LEU A 55 3.44 -2.85 12.49
C LEU A 55 2.55 -3.65 13.45
N GLU A 56 3.03 -4.75 14.02
CA GLU A 56 2.32 -5.52 15.06
C GLU A 56 1.93 -4.65 16.25
N GLN A 57 2.76 -3.68 16.62
CA GLN A 57 2.47 -2.79 17.75
C GLN A 57 1.26 -1.88 17.48
N TYR A 58 0.92 -1.63 16.21
CA TYR A 58 -0.19 -0.77 15.80
C TYR A 58 -1.47 -1.55 15.49
N SER A 59 -1.38 -2.85 15.22
CA SER A 59 -2.55 -3.71 14.97
C SER A 59 -3.35 -4.00 16.25
N ALA A 60 -2.74 -3.83 17.42
CA ALA A 60 -3.33 -4.13 18.73
C ALA A 60 -4.14 -2.97 19.38
N SER A 61 -4.25 -1.80 18.74
CA SER A 61 -5.04 -0.69 19.29
C SER A 61 -6.54 -0.95 19.06
N LYS A 62 -7.14 -1.66 20.01
CA LYS A 62 -8.60 -1.83 20.16
C LYS A 62 -9.31 -0.51 20.46
#